data_AF-A0A0M4PQC4-F1
#
_entry.id   AF-A0A0M4PQC4-F1
#
_cell.length_a   1.000
_cell.length_b   1.000
_cell.length_c   1.000
_cell.angle_alpha   90.00
_cell.angle_beta   90.00
_cell.angle_gamma   90.00
#
_symmetry.space_group_name_H-M   'P 1'
#
loop_
_entity.id
_entity.type
_entity.pdbx_description
1 polymer ?
#
loop_
_entity_poly.entity_id
_entity_poly.type
_entity_poly.pdbx_seq_one_letter_code
_entity_poly.pdbx_strand_id
1 'polypeptide(L)'
;MLRARRSAPFASLRSPVADPGLDRVARTRLGAGQHAALLDAGHPLAAGLARRACGLPDLTGVGGLLVVTGDVDPGPDTVAQHVRAGLAVHDAWLTATAAGLTARPVGCWVEAVLHGPGGRGRVHHALALGG
;
A
#
# COMPACT_ATOMS: atom_id res chain seq x y z
N MET A 1 20.32 16.10 -4.78
CA MET A 1 20.84 15.06 -5.70
C MET A 1 19.68 14.12 -6.05
N LEU A 2 19.28 14.03 -7.33
CA LEU A 2 18.15 13.21 -7.82
C LEU A 2 18.59 11.78 -8.23
N ARG A 3 19.65 11.25 -7.62
CA ARG A 3 20.11 9.88 -7.87
C ARG A 3 19.25 8.92 -7.03
N ALA A 4 18.58 8.01 -7.73
CA ALA A 4 17.87 6.83 -7.21
C ALA A 4 16.48 7.02 -6.59
N ARG A 5 15.50 7.55 -7.34
CA ARG A 5 14.08 7.22 -7.10
C ARG A 5 13.78 5.84 -7.67
N ARG A 6 14.34 4.80 -7.07
CA ARG A 6 14.09 3.40 -7.46
C ARG A 6 13.41 2.70 -6.30
N SER A 7 12.35 1.96 -6.60
CA SER A 7 11.69 1.12 -5.60
C SER A 7 12.72 0.17 -4.99
N ALA A 8 12.63 -0.05 -3.68
CA ALA A 8 13.51 -0.98 -2.99
C ALA A 8 13.36 -2.40 -3.59
N PRO A 9 14.43 -3.22 -3.65
CA PRO A 9 14.29 -4.64 -3.93
C PRO A 9 13.55 -5.33 -2.79
N PHE A 10 12.71 -6.33 -3.07
CA PHE A 10 11.91 -7.01 -2.03
C PHE A 10 12.78 -7.61 -0.91
N ALA A 11 13.98 -8.10 -1.22
CA ALA A 11 14.91 -8.65 -0.23
C ALA A 11 15.34 -7.63 0.85
N SER A 12 15.18 -6.33 0.59
CA SER A 12 15.50 -5.24 1.53
C SER A 12 14.34 -4.78 2.41
N LEU A 13 13.15 -5.37 2.27
CA LEU A 13 11.94 -4.94 2.98
C LEU A 13 11.76 -5.62 4.36
N ARG A 14 12.80 -6.16 4.98
CA ARG A 14 12.72 -6.88 6.27
C ARG A 14 12.49 -5.89 7.44
N SER A 15 11.99 -6.33 8.60
CA SER A 15 11.58 -5.48 9.75
C SER A 15 12.75 -4.74 10.46
N PRO A 16 12.60 -3.50 10.99
CA PRO A 16 11.41 -2.95 11.65
C PRO A 16 10.81 -1.67 11.05
N VAL A 17 9.49 -1.51 11.21
CA VAL A 17 8.73 -0.33 10.78
C VAL A 17 8.25 0.47 12.00
N ALA A 18 8.62 1.74 12.06
CA ALA A 18 7.94 2.76 12.84
C ALA A 18 7.08 3.60 11.87
N ASP A 19 5.81 3.83 12.17
CA ASP A 19 4.90 4.58 11.30
C ASP A 19 5.23 6.08 11.29
N PRO A 20 5.71 6.68 10.19
CA PRO A 20 5.90 8.13 10.08
C PRO A 20 4.60 8.87 9.72
N GLY A 21 3.43 8.25 9.88
CA GLY A 21 2.12 8.79 9.49
C GLY A 21 1.84 8.61 7.99
N LEU A 22 2.27 7.48 7.40
CA LEU A 22 2.10 7.24 5.95
C LEU A 22 0.63 7.12 5.55
N ASP A 23 -0.21 6.57 6.43
CA ASP A 23 -1.65 6.50 6.21
C ASP A 23 -2.26 7.91 6.12
N ARG A 24 -1.82 8.84 6.96
CA ARG A 24 -2.23 10.25 6.95
C ARG A 24 -1.82 10.92 5.65
N VAL A 25 -0.58 10.72 5.19
CA VAL A 25 -0.11 11.26 3.91
C VAL A 25 -0.97 10.72 2.76
N ALA A 26 -1.19 9.42 2.71
CA ALA A 26 -2.01 8.80 1.67
C ALA A 26 -3.45 9.35 1.66
N ARG A 27 -4.07 9.52 2.83
CA ARG A 27 -5.45 10.04 2.96
C ARG A 27 -5.64 11.43 2.38
N THR A 28 -4.59 12.25 2.24
CA THR A 28 -4.70 13.60 1.62
C THR A 28 -5.13 13.56 0.14
N ARG A 29 -5.00 12.40 -0.52
CA ARG A 29 -5.36 12.20 -1.94
C ARG A 29 -6.66 11.44 -2.14
N LEU A 30 -7.21 10.83 -1.09
CA LEU A 30 -8.33 9.91 -1.19
C LEU A 30 -9.66 10.66 -1.25
N GLY A 31 -10.58 10.15 -2.07
CA GLY A 31 -11.96 10.63 -2.13
C GLY A 31 -12.93 9.81 -1.29
N ALA A 32 -14.22 10.09 -1.48
CA ALA A 32 -15.30 9.26 -0.94
C ALA A 32 -15.13 7.79 -1.36
N GLY A 33 -15.46 6.87 -0.45
CA GLY A 33 -15.34 5.42 -0.66
C GLY A 33 -13.92 4.86 -0.59
N GLN A 34 -12.89 5.71 -0.45
CA GLN A 34 -11.50 5.28 -0.41
C GLN A 34 -10.92 5.31 1.01
N HIS A 35 -10.08 4.33 1.33
CA HIS A 35 -9.45 4.23 2.64
C HIS A 35 -7.96 3.89 2.50
N ALA A 36 -7.17 4.36 3.48
CA ALA A 36 -5.78 3.94 3.66
C ALA A 36 -5.59 3.42 5.08
N ALA A 37 -4.94 2.26 5.18
CA ALA A 37 -4.59 1.61 6.43
C ALA A 37 -3.17 1.06 6.37
N LEU A 38 -2.40 1.28 7.43
CA LEU A 38 -1.11 0.61 7.63
C LEU A 38 -1.36 -0.72 8.35
N LEU A 39 -0.84 -1.80 7.79
CA LEU A 39 -0.80 -3.12 8.40
C LEU A 39 0.63 -3.36 8.91
N ASP A 40 0.80 -3.54 10.21
CA ASP A 40 2.11 -3.80 10.81
C ASP A 40 2.70 -5.17 10.41
N ALA A 41 3.99 -5.37 10.69
CA ALA A 41 4.63 -6.67 10.55
C ALA A 41 3.84 -7.76 11.30
N GLY A 42 3.57 -8.87 10.61
CA GLY A 42 2.83 -10.00 11.19
C GLY A 42 1.31 -9.80 11.26
N HIS A 43 0.77 -8.69 10.75
CA HIS A 43 -0.68 -8.51 10.68
C HIS A 43 -1.32 -9.66 9.87
N PRO A 44 -2.35 -10.37 10.38
CA PRO A 44 -2.89 -11.57 9.74
C PRO A 44 -3.34 -11.37 8.29
N LEU A 45 -3.84 -10.17 7.95
CA LEU A 45 -4.25 -9.81 6.59
C LEU A 45 -3.07 -9.71 5.61
N ALA A 46 -1.85 -9.42 6.06
CA ALA A 46 -0.70 -9.26 5.17
C ALA A 46 -0.38 -10.57 4.42
N ALA A 47 -0.41 -11.70 5.12
CA ALA A 47 -0.20 -13.02 4.51
C ALA A 47 -1.32 -13.39 3.52
N GLY A 48 -2.57 -13.00 3.81
CA GLY A 48 -3.70 -13.19 2.89
C GLY A 48 -3.58 -12.34 1.62
N LEU A 49 -3.12 -11.11 1.76
CA LEU A 49 -2.88 -10.18 0.65
C LEU A 49 -1.69 -10.60 -0.23
N ALA A 50 -0.62 -11.13 0.36
CA ALA A 50 0.56 -11.61 -0.37
C ALA A 50 0.18 -12.59 -1.49
N ARG A 51 -0.72 -13.54 -1.21
CA ARG A 51 -1.20 -14.53 -2.18
C ARG A 51 -2.00 -13.92 -3.34
N ARG A 52 -2.48 -12.69 -3.19
CA ARG A 52 -3.27 -11.98 -4.20
C ARG A 52 -2.45 -10.99 -5.03
N ALA A 53 -1.17 -10.80 -4.73
CA ALA A 53 -0.32 -9.80 -5.37
C ALA A 53 0.22 -10.21 -6.76
N CYS A 54 -0.61 -10.78 -7.65
CA CYS A 54 -0.30 -11.13 -9.05
C CYS A 54 1.11 -11.76 -9.31
N GLY A 55 1.53 -12.74 -8.52
CA GLY A 55 2.84 -13.39 -8.71
C GLY A 55 4.05 -12.52 -8.36
N LEU A 56 3.84 -11.41 -7.64
CA LEU A 56 4.94 -10.68 -7.01
C LEU A 56 5.64 -11.55 -5.96
N PRO A 57 6.94 -11.30 -5.69
CA PRO A 57 7.66 -11.94 -4.61
C PRO A 57 6.88 -11.89 -3.31
N ASP A 58 7.01 -12.96 -2.53
CA ASP A 58 6.28 -13.14 -1.30
C ASP A 58 6.42 -11.91 -0.40
N LEU A 59 5.27 -11.32 -0.02
CA LEU A 59 5.22 -10.20 0.92
C LEU A 59 5.37 -10.68 2.36
N THR A 60 5.57 -11.99 2.61
CA THR A 60 5.93 -12.48 3.93
C THR A 60 7.27 -11.87 4.39
N GLY A 61 7.30 -11.43 5.64
CA GLY A 61 8.49 -10.82 6.25
C GLY A 61 8.70 -9.34 5.94
N VAL A 62 7.77 -8.66 5.27
CA VAL A 62 7.81 -7.19 5.18
C VAL A 62 7.56 -6.56 6.55
N GLY A 63 8.22 -5.42 6.82
CA GLY A 63 8.02 -4.66 8.06
C GLY A 63 6.64 -4.01 8.17
N GLY A 64 5.97 -3.78 7.05
CA GLY A 64 4.58 -3.30 7.03
C GLY A 64 4.02 -3.18 5.62
N LEU A 65 2.70 -3.01 5.53
CA LEU A 65 1.98 -2.83 4.28
C LEU A 65 0.95 -1.72 4.41
N LEU A 66 1.19 -0.57 3.78
CA LEU A 66 0.18 0.46 3.61
C LEU A 66 -0.74 0.05 2.45
N VAL A 67 -2.01 -0.19 2.73
CA VAL A 67 -3.00 -0.60 1.72
C VAL A 67 -3.96 0.56 1.46
N VAL A 68 -4.20 0.85 0.18
CA VAL A 68 -5.24 1.77 -0.28
C VAL A 68 -6.37 0.98 -0.94
N THR A 69 -7.58 1.16 -0.42
CA THR A 69 -8.79 0.55 -0.94
C THR A 69 -9.73 1.58 -1.57
N GLY A 70 -10.61 1.11 -2.45
CA GLY A 70 -11.77 1.85 -2.96
C GLY A 70 -12.98 0.94 -3.07
N ASP A 71 -13.93 1.35 -3.90
CA ASP A 71 -15.19 0.63 -4.07
C ASP A 71 -14.99 -0.81 -4.57
N VAL A 72 -15.81 -1.73 -4.07
CA VAL A 72 -15.71 -3.15 -4.42
C VAL A 72 -16.16 -3.40 -5.86
N ASP A 73 -17.28 -2.78 -6.23
CA ASP A 73 -17.94 -2.94 -7.51
C ASP A 73 -17.55 -1.79 -8.44
N PRO A 74 -17.24 -2.09 -9.71
CA PRO A 74 -16.85 -1.06 -10.66
C PRO A 74 -18.02 -0.11 -10.96
N GLY A 75 -17.70 1.17 -11.06
CA GLY A 75 -18.63 2.26 -11.33
C GLY A 75 -17.95 3.42 -12.06
N PRO A 76 -18.64 4.55 -12.24
CA PRO A 76 -18.12 5.69 -13.01
C PRO A 76 -16.83 6.27 -12.42
N ASP A 77 -16.65 6.18 -11.10
CA ASP A 77 -15.49 6.73 -10.41
C ASP A 77 -14.29 5.78 -10.32
N THR A 78 -14.42 4.52 -10.77
CA THR A 78 -13.39 3.48 -10.59
C THR A 78 -12.02 3.91 -11.12
N VAL A 79 -11.97 4.47 -12.32
CA VAL A 79 -10.71 4.96 -12.91
C VAL A 79 -10.12 6.10 -12.07
N ALA A 80 -10.94 7.06 -11.66
CA ALA A 80 -10.50 8.18 -10.84
C ALA A 80 -10.02 7.72 -9.45
N GLN A 81 -10.66 6.71 -8.85
CA GLN A 81 -10.23 6.11 -7.59
C GLN A 81 -8.89 5.38 -7.73
N HIS A 82 -8.66 4.64 -8.82
CA HIS A 82 -7.37 4.01 -9.11
C HIS A 82 -6.26 5.05 -9.25
N VAL A 83 -6.49 6.12 -10.03
CA VAL A 83 -5.51 7.20 -10.19
C VAL A 83 -5.18 7.86 -8.85
N ARG A 84 -6.20 8.22 -8.06
CA ARG A 84 -6.01 8.79 -6.72
C ARG A 84 -5.25 7.87 -5.79
N ALA A 85 -5.56 6.57 -5.80
CA ALA A 85 -4.87 5.59 -4.99
C ALA A 85 -3.39 5.42 -5.42
N GLY A 86 -3.10 5.47 -6.72
CA GLY A 86 -1.74 5.46 -7.24
C GLY A 86 -0.93 6.68 -6.78
N LEU A 87 -1.53 7.88 -6.83
CA LEU A 87 -0.93 9.12 -6.32
C LEU A 87 -0.72 9.07 -4.80
N ALA A 88 -1.69 8.55 -4.04
CA ALA A 88 -1.60 8.38 -2.59
C ALA A 88 -0.41 7.49 -2.20
N VAL A 89 -0.27 6.34 -2.87
CA VAL A 89 0.86 5.42 -2.66
C VAL A 89 2.19 6.03 -3.10
N HIS A 90 2.19 6.84 -4.16
CA HIS A 90 3.41 7.54 -4.59
C HIS A 90 3.86 8.58 -3.56
N ASP A 91 2.95 9.39 -3.03
CA ASP A 91 3.27 10.39 -1.99
C ASP A 91 3.77 9.69 -0.70
N ALA A 92 3.14 8.58 -0.31
CA ALA A 92 3.61 7.75 0.80
C ALA A 92 5.00 7.15 0.53
N TRP A 93 5.26 6.69 -0.70
CA TRP A 93 6.57 6.16 -1.09
C TRP A 93 7.68 7.21 -1.01
N LEU A 94 7.39 8.43 -1.49
CA LEU A 94 8.32 9.55 -1.39
C LEU A 94 8.59 9.92 0.08
N THR A 95 7.54 9.93 0.92
CA THR A 95 7.65 10.21 2.35
C THR A 95 8.49 9.15 3.07
N ALA A 96 8.21 7.86 2.82
CA ALA A 96 8.97 6.76 3.38
C ALA A 96 10.45 6.82 2.95
N THR A 97 10.70 7.08 1.67
CA THR A 97 12.06 7.22 1.13
C THR A 97 12.80 8.41 1.74
N ALA A 98 12.13 9.55 1.93
CA ALA A 98 12.70 10.72 2.59
C ALA A 98 13.03 10.47 4.07
N ALA A 99 12.28 9.60 4.73
CA ALA A 99 12.54 9.13 6.08
C ALA A 99 13.60 8.00 6.15
N GLY A 100 14.19 7.60 5.01
CA GLY A 100 15.20 6.55 4.94
C GLY A 100 14.65 5.13 4.99
N LEU A 101 13.33 4.93 4.90
CA LEU A 101 12.70 3.61 4.92
C LEU A 101 12.82 2.92 3.56
N THR A 102 13.01 1.59 3.57
CA THR A 102 12.92 0.79 2.35
C THR A 102 11.45 0.62 1.98
N ALA A 103 11.09 0.99 0.76
CA ALA A 103 9.69 1.00 0.35
C ALA A 103 9.52 0.59 -1.12
N ARG A 104 8.45 -0.15 -1.40
CA ARG A 104 8.13 -0.67 -2.74
C ARG A 104 6.63 -0.65 -3.03
N PRO A 105 6.19 0.10 -4.06
CA PRO A 105 4.80 0.06 -4.50
C PRO A 105 4.38 -1.32 -5.01
N VAL A 106 3.13 -1.69 -4.75
CA VAL A 106 2.46 -2.91 -5.20
C VAL A 106 1.15 -2.52 -5.89
N GLY A 107 1.08 -2.72 -7.20
CA GLY A 107 0.00 -2.21 -8.04
C GLY A 107 -0.89 -3.27 -8.70
N CYS A 108 -0.58 -4.55 -8.57
CA CYS A 108 -1.38 -5.63 -9.16
C CYS A 108 -1.96 -6.52 -8.07
N TRP A 109 -3.28 -6.75 -8.15
CA TRP A 109 -4.05 -7.51 -7.18
C TRP A 109 -5.10 -8.38 -7.87
N VAL A 110 -5.25 -9.62 -7.40
CA VAL A 110 -6.30 -10.55 -7.82
C VAL A 110 -7.35 -10.62 -6.73
N GLU A 111 -8.53 -10.05 -6.98
CA GLU A 111 -9.72 -10.13 -6.12
C GLU A 111 -9.45 -9.83 -4.62
N ALA A 112 -8.55 -8.88 -4.35
CA ALA A 112 -8.20 -8.50 -2.99
C ALA A 112 -9.24 -7.55 -2.40
N VAL A 113 -10.21 -8.09 -1.66
CA VAL A 113 -11.18 -7.31 -0.88
C VAL A 113 -10.87 -7.42 0.61
N LEU A 114 -10.85 -6.29 1.29
CA LEU A 114 -10.66 -6.17 2.74
C LEU A 114 -11.97 -5.77 3.42
N HIS A 115 -12.13 -6.21 4.67
CA HIS A 115 -13.24 -5.82 5.54
C HIS A 115 -12.65 -5.01 6.70
N GLY A 116 -13.21 -3.84 6.96
CA GLY A 116 -12.79 -2.97 8.06
C GLY A 116 -13.95 -2.16 8.62
N PRO A 117 -13.69 -1.27 9.58
CA PRO A 117 -14.72 -0.46 10.22
C PRO A 117 -15.54 0.43 9.25
N GLY A 118 -14.95 0.78 8.11
CA GLY A 118 -15.63 1.51 7.01
C GLY A 118 -16.37 0.62 6.02
N GLY A 119 -16.50 -0.69 6.28
CA GLY A 119 -17.12 -1.66 5.38
C GLY A 119 -16.11 -2.43 4.53
N ARG A 120 -16.54 -2.80 3.31
CA ARG A 120 -15.76 -3.60 2.37
C ARG A 120 -15.07 -2.68 1.36
N GLY A 121 -13.80 -2.95 1.06
CA GLY A 121 -13.06 -2.20 0.03
C GLY A 121 -12.14 -3.08 -0.79
N ARG A 122 -12.09 -2.85 -2.10
CA ARG A 122 -11.15 -3.51 -3.02
C ARG A 122 -9.79 -2.83 -2.94
N VAL A 123 -8.72 -3.60 -2.82
CA VAL A 123 -7.35 -3.08 -2.86
C VAL A 123 -7.04 -2.56 -4.26
N HIS A 124 -6.70 -1.27 -4.36
CA HIS A 124 -6.25 -0.66 -5.61
C HIS A 124 -4.73 -0.65 -5.68
N HIS A 125 -4.07 -0.17 -4.63
CA HIS A 125 -2.62 -0.08 -4.53
C HIS A 125 -2.17 -0.36 -3.10
N ALA A 126 -0.93 -0.78 -2.92
CA ALA A 126 -0.27 -0.80 -1.63
C ALA A 126 1.18 -0.34 -1.72
N LEU A 127 1.79 -0.12 -0.57
CA LEU A 127 3.21 0.14 -0.40
C LEU A 127 3.75 -0.85 0.63
N ALA A 128 4.61 -1.76 0.18
CA ALA A 128 5.36 -2.64 1.08
C ALA A 128 6.54 -1.88 1.68
N LEU A 129 6.77 -2.05 2.98
CA LEU A 129 7.73 -1.30 3.78
C LEU A 129 8.69 -2.24 4.53
N GLY A 130 9.94 -1.80 4.70
CA GLY A 130 10.92 -2.41 5.60
C GLY A 130 11.82 -1.36 6.24
N GLY A 131 12.73 -1.83 7.09
CA GLY A 131 13.69 -1.03 7.85
C GLY A 131 14.77 -1.89 8.48
#